data_AF-A0A969B6K0-F1
#
_entry.id   AF-A0A969B6K0-F1
#
_cell.length_a   1.000
_cell.length_b   1.000
_cell.length_c   1.000
_cell.angle_alpha   90.00
_cell.angle_beta   90.00
_cell.angle_gamma   90.00
#
_symmetry.space_group_name_H-M   'P 1'
#
loop_
_entity.id
_entity.type
_entity.pdbx_description
1 polymer ?
#
loop_
_entity_poly.entity_id
_entity_poly.type
_entity_poly.pdbx_seq_one_letter_code
_entity_poly.pdbx_strand_id
1 'polypeptide(L)'
;MIWAIALGLPLGIADLIAGDMPLAQRYDSYIAPALLLWMLGLGLGQWAMLRRPLGISAWWIGSFSLPLVLLFIPLVEMAPRLDGATAVILLGAYPLLLSCYQWWLLRQRLRPVWGWVLVSLVAIAVAIPTGFIWAVMLTQWSTNPMGGVLAFTGGGIGGLLYGLITSLGLGKITGEKLIQAAPTVNPSGLDVPPGDKPWQRLIISNLMCWATLLGWGWILPRPDFFNAGESIFGNPVALLALGGFLIVYNYISILVHELGHLIFALRNGFEIGAIAVDRFVLVRSGRGLKLNRIKQRFAGGFVLPVLKQSRNLRKKLLLMFLGGPAASLFLFMLGTIPLLIPNLVRSNPGVWFTTLFAAYNLFIFIYNSLPLKLGYLKTDGRRMFDLIQANPDGQRVECLYGFNAALRQGIRPKDVEPEIITGSLAIPEPSSDHISGLIVAYEVALDQGQFDQAGEHLDQALQLSAYYPQLFRSRLLLEGAYFEAWIRQRPEQAQQWFEQIQETALIEPYSLLRAEAALALVHGELNLAALKAEQGLVSTQKDSFLPGQAAAEREWLQALLQAANVSG
;
A
#
# COMPACT_ATOMS: atom_id res chain seq x y z
N MET A 1 29.13 6.20 31.16
CA MET A 1 28.63 7.56 30.83
C MET A 1 27.44 7.53 29.87
N ILE A 2 27.53 6.93 28.67
CA ILE A 2 26.40 6.89 27.70
C ILE A 2 25.13 6.22 28.26
N TRP A 3 25.26 5.15 29.07
CA TRP A 3 24.13 4.49 29.73
C TRP A 3 23.42 5.33 30.82
N ALA A 4 24.09 6.35 31.39
CA ALA A 4 23.45 7.24 32.37
C ALA A 4 22.52 8.26 31.70
N ILE A 5 22.82 8.66 30.46
CA ILE A 5 21.98 9.58 29.67
C ILE A 5 20.71 8.85 29.18
N ALA A 6 20.82 7.57 28.81
CA ALA A 6 19.67 6.76 28.39
C ALA A 6 18.65 6.49 29.52
N LEU A 7 19.09 6.47 30.79
CA LEU A 7 18.22 6.29 31.97
C LEU A 7 17.76 7.60 32.61
N GLY A 8 18.32 8.76 32.23
CA GLY A 8 17.82 10.08 32.64
C GLY A 8 16.65 10.60 31.79
N LEU A 9 16.60 10.20 30.52
CA LEU A 9 15.52 10.58 29.58
C LEU A 9 14.10 10.18 30.03
N PRO A 10 13.83 8.99 30.60
CA PRO A 10 12.50 8.62 31.07
C PRO A 10 11.98 9.49 32.22
N LEU A 11 12.87 9.95 33.11
CA LEU A 11 12.49 10.78 34.26
C LEU A 11 12.09 12.18 33.80
N GLY A 12 12.93 12.81 32.96
CA GLY A 12 12.59 14.12 32.37
C GLY A 12 11.35 14.08 31.47
N ILE A 13 11.10 12.99 30.74
CA ILE A 13 9.90 12.84 29.90
C ILE A 13 8.65 12.60 30.76
N ALA A 14 8.75 11.88 31.89
CA ALA A 14 7.65 11.72 32.82
C ALA A 14 7.25 13.06 33.45
N ASP A 15 8.21 13.85 33.91
CA ASP A 15 7.94 15.19 34.47
C ASP A 15 7.39 16.16 33.41
N LEU A 16 7.85 16.06 32.15
CA LEU A 16 7.31 16.84 31.02
C LEU A 16 5.83 16.50 30.68
N ILE A 17 5.36 15.30 31.05
CA ILE A 17 4.01 14.79 30.77
C ILE A 17 3.09 14.89 32.01
N ALA A 18 3.64 14.82 33.22
CA ALA A 18 2.89 14.70 34.48
C ALA A 18 3.05 15.88 35.45
N GLY A 19 4.07 16.73 35.31
CA GLY A 19 4.40 17.81 36.25
C GLY A 19 3.67 19.14 36.00
N ASP A 20 4.10 19.88 34.98
CA ASP A 20 3.82 21.33 34.88
C ASP A 20 2.86 21.77 33.76
N MET A 21 2.47 20.88 32.84
CA MET A 21 1.65 21.27 31.67
C MET A 21 0.29 21.94 32.03
N PRO A 22 -0.40 21.63 33.17
CA PRO A 22 -1.62 22.34 33.56
C PRO A 22 -1.41 23.73 34.19
N LEU A 23 -0.19 24.09 34.58
CA LEU A 23 0.11 25.28 35.40
C LEU A 23 0.99 26.33 34.70
N ALA A 24 1.58 26.00 33.54
CA ALA A 24 2.49 26.89 32.83
C ALA A 24 1.79 28.12 32.23
N GLN A 25 2.02 29.30 32.81
CA GLN A 25 1.51 30.59 32.32
C GLN A 25 2.19 31.12 31.03
N ARG A 26 3.18 30.40 30.48
CA ARG A 26 3.86 30.75 29.22
C ARG A 26 3.91 29.54 28.29
N TYR A 27 3.19 29.63 27.18
CA TYR A 27 3.13 28.58 26.15
C TYR A 27 4.41 28.47 25.31
N ASP A 28 5.28 29.48 25.35
CA ASP A 28 6.42 29.66 24.45
C ASP A 28 7.45 28.53 24.51
N SER A 29 7.62 27.90 25.67
CA SER A 29 8.57 26.80 25.92
C SER A 29 8.18 25.48 25.23
N TYR A 30 6.91 25.28 24.89
CA TYR A 30 6.39 24.03 24.31
C TYR A 30 6.37 24.02 22.77
N ILE A 31 6.52 25.20 22.14
CA ILE A 31 6.53 25.36 20.68
C ILE A 31 7.77 24.68 20.08
N ALA A 32 8.92 24.78 20.75
CA ALA A 32 10.17 24.17 20.30
C ALA A 32 10.11 22.63 20.19
N PRO A 33 9.71 21.86 21.24
CA PRO A 33 9.50 20.41 21.11
C PRO A 33 8.48 20.01 20.04
N ALA A 34 7.39 20.76 19.90
CA ALA A 34 6.34 20.49 18.91
C ALA A 34 6.86 20.66 17.46
N LEU A 35 7.61 21.74 17.20
CA LEU A 35 8.29 21.94 15.91
C LEU A 35 9.32 20.83 15.64
N LEU A 36 10.07 20.38 16.66
CA LEU A 36 11.07 19.32 16.53
C LEU A 36 10.42 17.98 16.12
N LEU A 37 9.27 17.64 16.71
CA LEU A 37 8.47 16.47 16.33
C LEU A 37 7.87 16.59 14.91
N TRP A 38 7.38 17.78 14.54
CA TRP A 38 6.85 18.05 13.19
C TRP A 38 7.94 17.96 12.12
N MET A 39 9.14 18.47 12.42
CA MET A 39 10.34 18.35 11.58
C MET A 39 10.79 16.90 11.40
N LEU A 40 10.75 16.07 12.46
CA LEU A 40 11.02 14.64 12.37
C LEU A 40 10.02 13.92 11.46
N GLY A 41 8.73 14.26 11.56
CA GLY A 41 7.67 13.72 10.70
C GLY A 41 7.87 14.06 9.21
N LEU A 42 8.15 15.33 8.90
CA LEU A 42 8.43 15.77 7.52
C LEU A 42 9.73 15.17 6.97
N GLY A 43 10.79 15.09 7.79
CA GLY A 43 12.03 14.42 7.41
C GLY A 43 11.85 12.93 7.10
N LEU A 44 11.04 12.21 7.88
CA LEU A 44 10.71 10.80 7.60
C LEU A 44 9.84 10.63 6.35
N GLY A 45 8.91 11.55 6.07
CA GLY A 45 8.13 11.56 4.84
C GLY A 45 8.99 11.79 3.59
N GLN A 46 9.90 12.77 3.64
CA GLN A 46 10.86 13.05 2.58
C GLN A 46 11.84 11.88 2.35
N TRP A 47 12.33 11.26 3.44
CA TRP A 47 13.17 10.05 3.41
C TRP A 47 12.50 8.88 2.68
N ALA A 48 11.18 8.72 2.85
CA ALA A 48 10.41 7.68 2.17
C ALA A 48 10.24 7.95 0.66
N MET A 49 10.04 9.21 0.26
CA MET A 49 9.92 9.58 -1.17
C MET A 49 11.25 9.49 -1.92
N LEU A 50 12.34 10.02 -1.35
CA LEU A 50 13.62 10.19 -2.02
C LEU A 50 14.40 8.88 -2.22
N ARG A 51 13.94 7.78 -1.62
CA ARG A 51 14.39 6.41 -1.93
C ARG A 51 14.06 5.94 -3.34
N ARG A 52 13.21 6.63 -4.12
CA ARG A 52 12.85 6.25 -5.50
C ARG A 52 13.71 6.93 -6.58
N PRO A 53 14.02 6.26 -7.72
CA PRO A 53 14.79 6.87 -8.81
C PRO A 53 13.95 7.90 -9.56
N LEU A 54 14.20 9.17 -9.28
CA LEU A 54 13.69 10.32 -10.02
C LEU A 54 14.87 11.05 -10.67
N GLY A 55 14.68 11.56 -11.88
CA GLY A 55 15.64 12.46 -12.53
C GLY A 55 15.57 13.83 -11.87
N ILE A 56 16.61 14.22 -11.13
CA ILE A 56 16.64 15.45 -10.34
C ILE A 56 17.30 16.56 -11.16
N SER A 57 16.59 17.65 -11.41
CA SER A 57 17.15 18.90 -11.93
C SER A 57 17.60 19.82 -10.79
N ALA A 58 18.49 20.80 -11.06
CA ALA A 58 18.93 21.76 -10.06
C ALA A 58 17.77 22.57 -9.42
N TRP A 59 16.71 22.81 -10.21
CA TRP A 59 15.45 23.43 -9.74
C TRP A 59 14.74 22.62 -8.65
N TRP A 60 14.80 21.28 -8.71
CA TRP A 60 14.23 20.39 -7.69
C TRP A 60 15.00 20.48 -6.36
N ILE A 61 16.32 20.62 -6.42
CA ILE A 61 17.15 20.77 -5.21
C ILE A 61 16.83 22.10 -4.52
N GLY A 62 16.72 23.19 -5.29
CA GLY A 62 16.30 24.50 -4.76
C GLY A 62 14.92 24.46 -4.13
N SER A 63 13.92 23.88 -4.80
CA SER A 63 12.53 23.85 -4.32
C SER A 63 12.32 23.01 -3.04
N PHE A 64 13.25 22.10 -2.70
CA PHE A 64 13.18 21.27 -1.50
C PHE A 64 14.12 21.70 -0.37
N SER A 65 15.25 22.35 -0.67
CA SER A 65 16.12 22.94 0.35
C SER A 65 15.63 24.30 0.81
N LEU A 66 15.04 25.11 -0.08
CA LEU A 66 14.55 26.45 0.23
C LEU A 66 13.49 26.47 1.35
N PRO A 67 12.48 25.56 1.41
CA PRO A 67 11.55 25.51 2.54
C PRO A 67 12.23 25.20 3.88
N LEU A 68 13.26 24.34 3.90
CA LEU A 68 14.01 24.01 5.11
C LEU A 68 14.91 25.18 5.57
N VAL A 69 15.47 25.94 4.64
CA VAL A 69 16.22 27.18 4.92
C VAL A 69 15.27 28.30 5.39
N LEU A 70 14.10 28.46 4.76
CA LEU A 70 13.08 29.43 5.15
C LEU A 70 12.44 29.09 6.50
N LEU A 71 12.28 27.81 6.85
CA LEU A 71 11.83 27.35 8.17
C LEU A 71 12.87 27.57 9.29
N PHE A 72 14.15 27.78 8.96
CA PHE A 72 15.17 28.12 9.94
C PHE A 72 15.05 29.59 10.40
N ILE A 73 14.50 30.48 9.57
CA ILE A 73 14.31 31.91 9.88
C ILE A 73 13.44 32.13 11.14
N PRO A 74 12.20 31.60 11.25
CA PRO A 74 11.39 31.75 12.47
C PRO A 74 12.01 31.02 13.68
N LEU A 75 12.78 29.95 13.45
CA LEU A 75 13.45 29.22 14.53
C LEU A 75 14.60 30.05 15.14
N VAL A 76 15.30 30.84 14.33
CA VAL A 76 16.29 31.83 14.75
C VAL A 76 15.63 33.05 15.39
N GLU A 77 14.47 33.51 14.91
CA GLU A 77 13.70 34.61 15.50
C GLU A 77 13.18 34.26 16.92
N MET A 78 12.86 32.98 17.16
CA MET A 78 12.50 32.48 18.49
C MET A 78 13.71 32.16 19.38
N ALA A 79 14.91 31.97 18.83
CA ALA A 79 16.08 31.51 19.59
C ALA A 79 16.48 32.38 20.81
N PRO A 80 16.39 33.73 20.78
CA PRO A 80 16.66 34.56 21.96
C PRO A 80 15.68 34.38 23.13
N ARG A 81 14.55 33.67 22.90
CA ARG A 81 13.48 33.42 23.88
C ARG A 81 13.52 32.00 24.45
N LEU A 82 14.42 31.15 23.96
CA LEU A 82 14.62 29.77 24.43
C LEU A 82 15.70 29.73 25.51
N ASP A 83 15.64 28.75 26.42
CA ASP A 83 16.69 28.58 27.42
C ASP A 83 18.03 28.17 26.78
N GLY A 84 19.13 28.40 27.51
CA GLY A 84 20.48 28.21 26.99
C GLY A 84 20.85 26.77 26.62
N ALA A 85 20.18 25.74 27.15
CA ALA A 85 20.42 24.35 26.78
C ALA A 85 19.58 23.95 25.56
N THR A 86 18.32 24.37 25.54
CA THR A 86 17.37 24.14 24.44
C THR A 86 17.81 24.85 23.17
N ALA A 87 18.29 26.09 23.28
CA ALA A 87 18.89 26.84 22.17
C ALA A 87 20.15 26.14 21.61
N VAL A 88 20.98 25.53 22.45
CA VAL A 88 22.20 24.82 22.03
C VAL A 88 21.88 23.51 21.30
N ILE A 89 20.86 22.77 21.73
CA ILE A 89 20.38 21.58 21.02
C ILE A 89 19.78 21.98 19.67
N LEU A 90 18.93 23.01 19.64
CA LEU A 90 18.24 23.42 18.41
C LEU A 90 19.14 24.13 17.39
N LEU A 91 20.09 24.98 17.81
CA LEU A 91 20.99 25.67 16.89
C LEU A 91 22.24 24.84 16.56
N GLY A 92 22.68 23.93 17.44
CA GLY A 92 23.86 23.09 17.25
C GLY A 92 23.57 21.73 16.62
N ALA A 93 22.56 21.01 17.11
CA ALA A 93 22.26 19.65 16.62
C ALA A 93 21.39 19.65 15.36
N TYR A 94 20.51 20.64 15.13
CA TYR A 94 19.67 20.69 13.94
C TYR A 94 20.47 20.82 12.63
N PRO A 95 21.45 21.74 12.48
CA PRO A 95 22.25 21.81 11.26
C PRO A 95 23.06 20.52 11.05
N LEU A 96 23.54 19.91 12.13
CA LEU A 96 24.35 18.70 12.09
C LEU A 96 23.51 17.46 11.68
N LEU A 97 22.28 17.33 12.20
CA LEU A 97 21.31 16.32 11.77
C LEU A 97 20.85 16.56 10.33
N LEU A 98 20.61 17.81 9.94
CA LEU A 98 20.22 18.20 8.59
C LEU A 98 21.34 17.89 7.58
N SER A 99 22.61 18.18 7.92
CA SER A 99 23.78 17.80 7.12
C SER A 99 23.92 16.28 7.00
N CYS A 100 23.83 15.53 8.10
CA CYS A 100 23.86 14.05 8.07
C CYS A 100 22.69 13.46 7.26
N TYR A 101 21.53 14.10 7.27
CA TYR A 101 20.35 13.70 6.51
C TYR A 101 20.49 14.00 5.01
N GLN A 102 20.94 15.21 4.65
CA GLN A 102 21.28 15.58 3.27
C GLN A 102 22.40 14.70 2.71
N TRP A 103 23.40 14.37 3.53
CA TRP A 103 24.47 13.43 3.18
C TRP A 103 23.92 12.05 2.81
N TRP A 104 23.10 11.49 3.70
CA TRP A 104 22.47 10.19 3.51
C TRP A 104 21.58 10.17 2.25
N LEU A 105 20.87 11.27 1.96
CA LEU A 105 20.06 11.44 0.76
C LEU A 105 20.89 11.49 -0.52
N LEU A 106 21.88 12.37 -0.58
CA LEU A 106 22.71 12.56 -1.77
C LEU A 106 23.49 11.28 -2.11
N ARG A 107 23.92 10.52 -1.10
CA ARG A 107 24.67 9.25 -1.25
C ARG A 107 23.91 8.22 -2.08
N GLN A 108 22.58 8.29 -2.09
CA GLN A 108 21.74 7.33 -2.81
C GLN A 108 21.78 7.54 -4.33
N ARG A 109 22.05 8.76 -4.85
CA ARG A 109 21.63 9.12 -6.23
C ARG A 109 22.57 9.95 -7.12
N LEU A 110 23.61 10.62 -6.63
CA LEU A 110 24.49 11.41 -7.51
C LEU A 110 25.63 10.59 -8.14
N ARG A 111 25.50 10.32 -9.45
CA ARG A 111 26.61 10.08 -10.38
C ARG A 111 26.53 11.17 -11.48
N PRO A 112 27.64 11.78 -11.93
CA PRO A 112 29.03 11.34 -11.75
C PRO A 112 29.74 11.90 -10.50
N VAL A 113 30.94 11.37 -10.22
CA VAL A 113 31.75 11.65 -9.02
C VAL A 113 32.15 13.12 -8.87
N TRP A 114 32.33 13.87 -9.96
CA TRP A 114 32.74 15.28 -9.89
C TRP A 114 31.70 16.20 -9.25
N GLY A 115 30.40 15.87 -9.34
CA GLY A 115 29.34 16.65 -8.72
C GLY A 115 29.45 16.69 -7.18
N TRP A 116 30.06 15.67 -6.59
CA TRP A 116 30.33 15.60 -5.16
C TRP A 116 31.38 16.58 -4.69
N VAL A 117 32.43 16.81 -5.49
CA VAL A 117 33.51 17.76 -5.17
C VAL A 117 32.94 19.18 -5.18
N LEU A 118 32.17 19.53 -6.21
CA LEU A 118 31.57 20.86 -6.36
C LEU A 118 30.56 21.15 -5.24
N VAL A 119 29.64 20.22 -4.95
CA VAL A 119 28.64 20.38 -3.87
C VAL A 119 29.30 20.48 -2.49
N SER A 120 30.36 19.71 -2.24
CA SER A 120 31.07 19.76 -0.95
C SER A 120 31.83 21.09 -0.77
N LEU A 121 32.47 21.60 -1.82
CA LEU A 121 33.14 22.90 -1.79
C LEU A 121 32.15 24.05 -1.57
N VAL A 122 31.00 24.04 -2.26
CA VAL A 122 29.95 25.05 -2.08
C VAL A 122 29.34 24.98 -0.67
N ALA A 123 29.08 23.77 -0.15
CA ALA A 123 28.56 23.61 1.20
C ALA A 123 29.52 24.16 2.27
N ILE A 124 30.83 23.89 2.16
CA ILE A 124 31.86 24.41 3.07
C ILE A 124 31.97 25.94 2.92
N ALA A 125 32.02 26.45 1.69
CA ALA A 125 32.15 27.88 1.40
C ALA A 125 30.94 28.72 1.84
N VAL A 126 29.74 28.14 1.93
CA VAL A 126 28.54 28.82 2.45
C VAL A 126 28.39 28.62 3.96
N ALA A 127 28.62 27.42 4.50
CA ALA A 127 28.39 27.14 5.92
C ALA A 127 29.27 27.97 6.85
N ILE A 128 30.55 28.18 6.51
CA ILE A 128 31.51 28.88 7.37
C ILE A 128 31.18 30.39 7.49
N PRO A 129 31.01 31.17 6.40
CA PRO A 129 30.61 32.58 6.50
C PRO A 129 29.24 32.77 7.14
N THR A 130 28.28 31.89 6.83
CA THR A 130 26.92 31.99 7.40
C THR A 130 26.96 31.74 8.91
N GLY A 131 27.71 30.74 9.38
CA GLY A 131 27.92 30.51 10.81
C GLY A 131 28.65 31.67 11.51
N PHE A 132 29.58 32.33 10.84
CA PHE A 132 30.30 33.50 11.38
C PHE A 132 29.39 34.74 11.50
N ILE A 133 28.60 35.05 10.47
CA ILE A 133 27.64 36.17 10.47
C ILE A 133 26.59 35.98 11.58
N TRP A 134 26.04 34.77 11.74
CA TRP A 134 25.07 34.50 12.80
C TRP A 134 25.69 34.50 14.21
N ALA A 135 26.95 34.09 14.37
CA ALA A 135 27.65 34.22 15.65
C ALA A 135 27.81 35.69 16.08
N VAL A 136 28.08 36.59 15.13
CA VAL A 136 28.15 38.06 15.36
C VAL A 136 26.77 38.63 15.71
N MET A 137 25.70 38.25 14.99
CA MET A 137 24.34 38.73 15.31
C MET A 137 23.85 38.23 16.68
N LEU A 138 24.08 36.95 17.02
CA LEU A 138 23.65 36.38 18.30
C LEU A 138 24.44 36.91 19.50
N THR A 139 25.71 37.32 19.31
CA THR A 139 26.49 38.01 20.37
C THR A 139 26.11 39.48 20.54
N GLN A 140 25.51 40.12 19.52
CA GLN A 140 24.98 41.49 19.65
C GLN A 140 23.54 41.54 20.19
N TRP A 141 22.72 40.50 19.95
CA TRP A 141 21.30 40.49 20.32
C TRP A 141 20.94 39.67 21.56
N SER A 142 21.88 38.94 22.15
CA SER A 142 21.67 38.23 23.41
C SER A 142 22.67 38.67 24.48
N THR A 143 22.25 38.72 25.74
CA THR A 143 23.13 39.01 26.89
C THR A 143 24.06 37.85 27.24
N ASN A 144 24.04 36.75 26.49
CA ASN A 144 24.79 35.53 26.78
C ASN A 144 25.78 35.20 25.64
N PRO A 145 27.05 35.61 25.74
CA PRO A 145 28.02 35.47 24.65
C PRO A 145 28.33 34.01 24.26
N MET A 146 27.97 33.06 25.13
CA MET A 146 28.19 31.62 24.91
C MET A 146 27.36 31.06 23.75
N GLY A 147 26.19 31.64 23.46
CA GLY A 147 25.31 31.18 22.38
C GLY A 147 25.90 31.36 20.97
N GLY A 148 26.56 32.48 20.71
CA GLY A 148 27.22 32.71 19.41
C GLY A 148 28.42 31.79 19.16
N VAL A 149 29.20 31.49 20.21
CA VAL A 149 30.33 30.55 20.14
C VAL A 149 29.85 29.12 19.86
N LEU A 150 28.71 28.72 20.45
CA LEU A 150 28.12 27.40 20.25
C LEU A 150 27.48 27.25 18.85
N ALA A 151 26.88 28.31 18.30
CA ALA A 151 26.40 28.32 16.93
C ALA A 151 27.56 28.20 15.91
N PHE A 152 28.66 28.94 16.11
CA PHE A 152 29.84 28.87 15.25
C PHE A 152 30.52 27.49 15.28
N THR A 153 30.73 26.93 16.48
CA THR A 153 31.37 25.61 16.63
C THR A 153 30.48 24.48 16.12
N GLY A 154 29.15 24.53 16.35
CA GLY A 154 28.20 23.57 15.79
C GLY A 154 28.18 23.56 14.25
N GLY A 155 28.17 24.74 13.63
CA GLY A 155 28.24 24.87 12.16
C GLY A 155 29.56 24.34 11.58
N GLY A 156 30.69 24.68 12.19
CA GLY A 156 32.02 24.23 11.75
C GLY A 156 32.22 22.71 11.88
N ILE A 157 31.82 22.12 13.03
CA ILE A 157 31.94 20.68 13.28
C ILE A 157 30.98 19.89 12.37
N GLY A 158 29.76 20.38 12.13
CA GLY A 158 28.81 19.78 11.20
C GLY A 158 29.36 19.72 9.76
N GLY A 159 29.96 20.80 9.28
CA GLY A 159 30.59 20.85 7.95
C GLY A 159 31.78 19.89 7.79
N LEU A 160 32.65 19.78 8.81
CA LEU A 160 33.80 18.87 8.79
C LEU A 160 33.39 17.40 8.85
N LEU A 161 32.41 17.04 9.68
CA LEU A 161 31.85 15.68 9.73
C LEU A 161 31.17 15.30 8.41
N TYR A 162 30.40 16.21 7.82
CA TYR A 162 29.80 16.00 6.50
C TYR A 162 30.86 15.66 5.43
N GLY A 163 31.97 16.40 5.40
CA GLY A 163 33.10 16.12 4.50
C GLY A 163 33.72 14.74 4.74
N LEU A 164 34.03 14.39 5.99
CA LEU A 164 34.67 13.13 6.36
C LEU A 164 33.83 11.90 5.96
N ILE A 165 32.53 11.93 6.30
CA ILE A 165 31.62 10.81 6.03
C ILE A 165 31.41 10.64 4.50
N THR A 166 31.46 11.74 3.72
CA THR A 166 31.44 11.70 2.25
C THR A 166 32.64 10.96 1.66
N SER A 167 33.86 11.26 2.11
CA SER A 167 35.07 10.57 1.65
C SER A 167 35.04 9.07 1.94
N LEU A 168 34.56 8.67 3.12
CA LEU A 168 34.42 7.24 3.48
C LEU A 168 33.32 6.53 2.68
N GLY A 169 32.23 7.22 2.34
CA GLY A 169 31.15 6.69 1.51
C GLY A 169 31.58 6.35 0.08
N LEU A 170 32.47 7.16 -0.51
CA LEU A 170 33.01 6.97 -1.86
C LEU A 170 33.83 5.68 -1.98
N GLY A 171 34.67 5.37 -0.98
CA GLY A 171 35.55 4.19 -0.98
C GLY A 171 34.84 2.83 -0.94
N LYS A 172 33.54 2.79 -0.59
CA LYS A 172 32.76 1.53 -0.52
C LYS A 172 31.97 1.24 -1.80
N ILE A 173 31.63 2.27 -2.59
CA ILE A 173 30.81 2.14 -3.81
C ILE A 173 31.58 1.50 -4.98
N THR A 174 32.90 1.46 -4.89
CA THR A 174 33.81 0.81 -5.85
C THR A 174 33.91 -0.71 -5.68
N GLY A 175 33.35 -1.32 -4.60
CA GLY A 175 33.65 -2.70 -4.21
C GLY A 175 32.61 -3.79 -4.49
N GLU A 176 31.32 -3.48 -4.70
CA GLU A 176 30.23 -4.48 -4.66
C GLU A 176 29.60 -4.79 -6.03
N LYS A 177 30.02 -5.91 -6.65
CA LYS A 177 29.33 -6.68 -7.69
C LYS A 177 29.72 -8.16 -7.58
N LEU A 178 28.78 -9.08 -7.30
CA LEU A 178 28.73 -10.51 -7.73
C LEU A 178 27.69 -11.35 -6.91
N ILE A 179 26.80 -12.10 -7.60
CA ILE A 179 26.14 -13.38 -7.17
C ILE A 179 25.07 -13.26 -6.02
N GLN A 180 24.01 -14.09 -5.81
CA GLN A 180 23.51 -15.36 -6.41
C GLN A 180 21.96 -15.37 -6.70
N ALA A 181 21.22 -16.45 -6.36
CA ALA A 181 19.80 -16.75 -6.66
C ALA A 181 18.97 -17.18 -5.42
N ALA A 182 17.69 -17.55 -5.58
CA ALA A 182 16.66 -17.62 -4.52
C ALA A 182 16.29 -19.04 -4.00
N PRO A 183 15.79 -19.18 -2.74
CA PRO A 183 15.36 -20.45 -2.13
C PRO A 183 13.82 -20.65 -2.06
N THR A 184 13.41 -21.87 -1.69
CA THR A 184 12.01 -22.30 -1.46
C THR A 184 11.36 -21.67 -0.20
N VAL A 185 10.02 -21.52 -0.19
CA VAL A 185 9.30 -20.70 0.81
C VAL A 185 8.20 -21.48 1.56
N ASN A 186 8.17 -21.30 2.88
CA ASN A 186 7.25 -21.91 3.84
C ASN A 186 5.82 -21.32 3.74
N PRO A 187 4.72 -22.10 3.84
CA PRO A 187 3.38 -21.63 3.45
C PRO A 187 2.80 -20.49 4.28
N SER A 188 3.21 -20.30 5.54
CA SER A 188 2.74 -19.19 6.39
C SER A 188 3.35 -17.83 6.05
N GLY A 189 4.32 -17.76 5.13
CA GLY A 189 4.92 -16.51 4.65
C GLY A 189 4.32 -15.99 3.33
N LEU A 190 3.46 -16.75 2.66
CA LEU A 190 3.15 -16.59 1.24
C LEU A 190 2.20 -15.43 0.85
N ASP A 191 1.67 -14.66 1.79
CA ASP A 191 0.98 -13.39 1.47
C ASP A 191 1.95 -12.22 1.31
N VAL A 192 3.19 -12.39 1.76
CA VAL A 192 4.28 -11.43 1.58
C VAL A 192 5.12 -11.89 0.39
N PRO A 193 5.11 -11.15 -0.74
CA PRO A 193 5.84 -11.58 -1.93
C PRO A 193 7.36 -11.64 -1.66
N PRO A 194 8.12 -12.53 -2.31
CA PRO A 194 9.55 -12.65 -2.09
C PRO A 194 10.30 -11.31 -2.22
N GLY A 195 11.14 -11.00 -1.22
CA GLY A 195 11.91 -9.75 -1.13
C GLY A 195 11.15 -8.56 -0.53
N ASP A 196 9.84 -8.69 -0.28
CA ASP A 196 9.01 -7.63 0.26
C ASP A 196 9.19 -7.44 1.78
N LYS A 197 8.93 -6.21 2.25
CA LYS A 197 9.15 -5.79 3.63
C LYS A 197 7.84 -5.26 4.21
N PRO A 198 6.92 -6.14 4.66
CA PRO A 198 5.58 -5.76 5.09
C PRO A 198 5.61 -4.82 6.29
N TRP A 199 6.61 -4.99 7.17
CA TRP A 199 6.88 -4.08 8.28
C TRP A 199 7.20 -2.65 7.81
N GLN A 200 7.84 -2.45 6.65
CA GLN A 200 8.11 -1.10 6.13
C GLN A 200 6.84 -0.43 5.65
N ARG A 201 5.95 -1.17 4.95
CA ARG A 201 4.60 -0.67 4.62
C ARG A 201 3.83 -0.33 5.88
N LEU A 202 3.81 -1.24 6.85
CA LEU A 202 3.09 -1.07 8.11
C LEU A 202 3.59 0.14 8.88
N ILE A 203 4.90 0.36 8.97
CA ILE A 203 5.47 1.56 9.60
C ILE A 203 5.10 2.83 8.82
N ILE A 204 5.24 2.85 7.49
CA ILE A 204 4.93 4.05 6.69
C ILE A 204 3.43 4.40 6.78
N SER A 205 2.53 3.41 6.62
CA SER A 205 1.10 3.64 6.70
C SER A 205 0.65 4.03 8.11
N ASN A 206 1.18 3.40 9.16
CA ASN A 206 0.89 3.80 10.53
C ASN A 206 1.46 5.18 10.87
N LEU A 207 2.69 5.53 10.44
CA LEU A 207 3.24 6.87 10.67
C LEU A 207 2.38 7.96 10.01
N MET A 208 1.94 7.74 8.76
CA MET A 208 1.03 8.67 8.07
C MET A 208 -0.35 8.74 8.77
N CYS A 209 -0.89 7.60 9.21
CA CYS A 209 -2.13 7.52 9.98
C CYS A 209 -2.02 8.30 11.31
N TRP A 210 -1.00 8.01 12.12
CA TRP A 210 -0.75 8.68 13.40
C TRP A 210 -0.46 10.17 13.22
N ALA A 211 0.33 10.58 12.23
CA ALA A 211 0.55 12.00 11.94
C ALA A 211 -0.77 12.71 11.60
N THR A 212 -1.65 12.07 10.82
CA THR A 212 -2.96 12.60 10.44
C THR A 212 -3.89 12.68 11.66
N LEU A 213 -3.97 11.63 12.48
CA LEU A 213 -4.82 11.58 13.68
C LEU A 213 -4.34 12.52 14.80
N LEU A 214 -3.03 12.62 15.03
CA LEU A 214 -2.46 13.51 16.05
C LEU A 214 -2.57 14.98 15.64
N GLY A 215 -2.26 15.31 14.38
CA GLY A 215 -2.44 16.67 13.86
C GLY A 215 -3.90 17.10 13.86
N TRP A 216 -4.82 16.18 13.55
CA TRP A 216 -6.25 16.45 13.60
C TRP A 216 -6.79 16.57 15.03
N GLY A 217 -6.42 15.65 15.93
CA GLY A 217 -6.80 15.68 17.34
C GLY A 217 -6.32 16.92 18.09
N TRP A 218 -5.25 17.57 17.63
CA TRP A 218 -4.76 18.84 18.16
C TRP A 218 -5.62 20.05 17.75
N ILE A 219 -6.36 19.96 16.64
CA ILE A 219 -7.28 20.99 16.14
C ILE A 219 -8.68 20.83 16.75
N LEU A 220 -9.02 19.63 17.22
CA LEU A 220 -10.34 19.38 17.82
C LEU A 220 -10.54 20.15 19.13
N PRO A 221 -11.77 20.64 19.39
CA PRO A 221 -12.13 21.15 20.71
C PRO A 221 -11.82 20.12 21.81
N ARG A 222 -11.19 20.56 22.90
CA ARG A 222 -10.99 19.72 24.09
C ARG A 222 -12.36 19.30 24.62
N PRO A 223 -12.64 18.00 24.85
CA PRO A 223 -13.96 17.57 25.28
C PRO A 223 -14.22 17.87 26.76
N ASP A 224 -15.47 18.20 27.08
CA ASP A 224 -15.90 18.53 28.44
C ASP A 224 -15.95 17.27 29.34
N PHE A 225 -15.91 16.07 28.75
CA PHE A 225 -15.88 14.78 29.45
C PHE A 225 -14.47 14.27 29.81
N PHE A 226 -13.42 15.04 29.54
CA PHE A 226 -12.10 14.85 30.15
C PHE A 226 -11.89 15.89 31.24
N ASN A 227 -11.48 15.46 32.42
CA ASN A 227 -11.18 16.38 33.52
C ASN A 227 -10.08 17.37 33.13
N ALA A 228 -10.10 18.56 33.74
CA ALA A 228 -9.04 19.54 33.58
C ALA A 228 -7.71 18.94 34.06
N GLY A 229 -6.69 18.94 33.20
CA GLY A 229 -5.39 18.30 33.47
C GLY A 229 -5.29 16.82 33.06
N GLU A 230 -6.39 16.07 32.90
CA GLU A 230 -6.30 14.71 32.37
C GLU A 230 -5.87 14.71 30.90
N SER A 231 -5.04 13.74 30.53
CA SER A 231 -4.71 13.44 29.14
C SER A 231 -5.45 12.17 28.71
N ILE A 232 -5.78 12.07 27.41
CA ILE A 232 -6.41 10.88 26.82
C ILE A 232 -5.56 9.63 27.08
N PHE A 233 -4.23 9.78 27.14
CA PHE A 233 -3.27 8.71 27.39
C PHE A 233 -3.12 8.34 28.88
N GLY A 234 -3.54 9.21 29.81
CA GLY A 234 -3.54 8.94 31.24
C GLY A 234 -4.79 8.22 31.75
N ASN A 235 -5.87 8.20 30.95
CA ASN A 235 -7.15 7.61 31.33
C ASN A 235 -7.36 6.24 30.64
N PRO A 236 -7.30 5.09 31.37
CA PRO A 236 -7.35 3.77 30.76
C PRO A 236 -8.71 3.45 30.12
N VAL A 237 -9.80 4.03 30.62
CA VAL A 237 -11.14 3.87 30.02
C VAL A 237 -11.22 4.60 28.68
N ALA A 238 -10.65 5.81 28.61
CA ALA A 238 -10.55 6.55 27.36
C ALA A 238 -9.65 5.87 26.33
N LEU A 239 -8.53 5.25 26.76
CA LEU A 239 -7.68 4.44 25.87
C LEU A 239 -8.40 3.20 25.33
N LEU A 240 -9.16 2.49 26.16
CA LEU A 240 -9.97 1.34 25.72
C LEU A 240 -11.08 1.78 24.75
N ALA A 241 -11.75 2.90 25.02
CA ALA A 241 -12.74 3.49 24.12
C ALA A 241 -12.12 3.91 22.78
N LEU A 242 -10.97 4.58 22.80
CA LEU A 242 -10.21 4.98 21.61
C LEU A 242 -9.79 3.77 20.77
N GLY A 243 -9.27 2.72 21.40
CA GLY A 243 -8.87 1.47 20.72
C GLY A 243 -10.06 0.71 20.11
N GLY A 244 -11.15 0.57 20.88
CA GLY A 244 -12.38 -0.07 20.39
C GLY A 244 -13.01 0.70 19.23
N PHE A 245 -13.09 2.02 19.33
CA PHE A 245 -13.62 2.87 18.28
C PHE A 245 -12.72 2.84 17.03
N LEU A 246 -11.39 2.91 17.18
CA LEU A 246 -10.45 2.78 16.05
C LEU A 246 -10.67 1.48 15.26
N ILE A 247 -10.87 0.35 15.95
CA ILE A 247 -11.13 -0.95 15.30
C ILE A 247 -12.45 -0.91 14.51
N VAL A 248 -13.56 -0.53 15.15
CA VAL A 248 -14.88 -0.46 14.49
C VAL A 248 -14.86 0.51 13.32
N TYR A 249 -14.27 1.68 13.52
CA TYR A 249 -14.20 2.74 12.52
C TYR A 249 -13.27 2.40 11.35
N ASN A 250 -12.21 1.61 11.57
CA ASN A 250 -11.38 1.06 10.50
C ASN A 250 -12.20 0.18 9.54
N TYR A 251 -12.99 -0.77 10.08
CA TYR A 251 -13.88 -1.59 9.27
C TYR A 251 -14.92 -0.76 8.50
N ILE A 252 -15.53 0.24 9.13
CA ILE A 252 -16.48 1.16 8.48
C ILE A 252 -15.81 1.94 7.34
N SER A 253 -14.60 2.45 7.57
CA SER A 253 -13.87 3.27 6.59
C SER A 253 -13.44 2.45 5.37
N ILE A 254 -12.98 1.22 5.58
CA ILE A 254 -12.68 0.27 4.48
C ILE A 254 -13.96 -0.07 3.73
N LEU A 255 -15.05 -0.41 4.43
CA LEU A 255 -16.33 -0.72 3.80
C LEU A 255 -16.85 0.45 2.94
N VAL A 256 -16.80 1.69 3.44
CA VAL A 256 -17.23 2.87 2.68
C VAL A 256 -16.32 3.15 1.47
N HIS A 257 -15.02 2.88 1.58
CA HIS A 257 -14.08 2.94 0.45
C HIS A 257 -14.45 1.92 -0.65
N GLU A 258 -14.62 0.65 -0.31
CA GLU A 258 -15.02 -0.39 -1.28
C GLU A 258 -16.41 -0.11 -1.89
N LEU A 259 -17.36 0.36 -1.07
CA LEU A 259 -18.67 0.80 -1.57
C LEU A 259 -18.57 2.00 -2.53
N GLY A 260 -17.57 2.86 -2.36
CA GLY A 260 -17.25 3.92 -3.31
C GLY A 260 -16.92 3.39 -4.70
N HIS A 261 -15.98 2.45 -4.78
CA HIS A 261 -15.65 1.75 -6.04
C HIS A 261 -16.89 1.10 -6.65
N LEU A 262 -17.68 0.40 -5.83
CA LEU A 262 -18.90 -0.28 -6.24
C LEU A 262 -19.95 0.67 -6.84
N ILE A 263 -20.26 1.78 -6.16
CA ILE A 263 -21.27 2.75 -6.60
C ILE A 263 -20.86 3.37 -7.95
N PHE A 264 -19.58 3.73 -8.10
CA PHE A 264 -19.07 4.26 -9.37
C PHE A 264 -19.04 3.18 -10.46
N ALA A 265 -18.72 1.93 -10.14
CA ALA A 265 -18.79 0.81 -11.08
C ALA A 265 -20.24 0.58 -11.58
N LEU A 266 -21.20 0.41 -10.67
CA LEU A 266 -22.61 0.18 -11.01
C LEU A 266 -23.17 1.30 -11.88
N ARG A 267 -22.88 2.57 -11.55
CA ARG A 267 -23.30 3.74 -12.35
C ARG A 267 -22.67 3.79 -13.74
N ASN A 268 -21.52 3.14 -13.96
CA ASN A 268 -20.82 3.07 -15.24
C ASN A 268 -21.09 1.75 -16.03
N GLY A 269 -22.05 0.94 -15.58
CA GLY A 269 -22.50 -0.25 -16.29
C GLY A 269 -21.70 -1.52 -15.98
N PHE A 270 -21.06 -1.60 -14.82
CA PHE A 270 -20.57 -2.85 -14.26
C PHE A 270 -21.66 -3.60 -13.49
N GLU A 271 -21.42 -4.89 -13.22
CA GLU A 271 -22.15 -5.71 -12.26
C GLU A 271 -21.23 -6.16 -11.12
N ILE A 272 -21.84 -6.53 -9.99
CA ILE A 272 -21.12 -7.06 -8.83
C ILE A 272 -20.73 -8.51 -9.12
N GLY A 273 -19.43 -8.78 -9.22
CA GLY A 273 -18.87 -10.15 -9.21
C GLY A 273 -18.55 -10.60 -7.79
N ALA A 274 -17.70 -9.87 -7.09
CA ALA A 274 -17.49 -10.05 -5.65
C ALA A 274 -17.17 -8.74 -4.93
N ILE A 275 -17.42 -8.71 -3.61
CA ILE A 275 -17.00 -7.64 -2.69
C ILE A 275 -16.47 -8.33 -1.43
N ALA A 276 -15.32 -7.91 -0.91
CA ALA A 276 -14.76 -8.40 0.34
C ALA A 276 -14.44 -7.27 1.32
N VAL A 277 -14.62 -7.55 2.61
CA VAL A 277 -14.05 -6.78 3.72
C VAL A 277 -13.49 -7.77 4.75
N ASP A 278 -12.17 -7.74 4.97
CA ASP A 278 -11.41 -8.68 5.81
C ASP A 278 -11.68 -10.16 5.48
N ARG A 279 -12.57 -10.83 6.24
CA ARG A 279 -12.90 -12.26 6.08
C ARG A 279 -14.22 -12.52 5.38
N PHE A 280 -15.03 -11.48 5.16
CA PHE A 280 -16.38 -11.61 4.65
C PHE A 280 -16.40 -11.25 3.17
N VAL A 281 -16.75 -12.23 2.33
CA VAL A 281 -16.77 -12.08 0.87
C VAL A 281 -18.19 -12.35 0.37
N LEU A 282 -18.84 -11.32 -0.16
CA LEU A 282 -20.08 -11.43 -0.92
C LEU A 282 -19.74 -11.75 -2.37
N VAL A 283 -20.10 -12.95 -2.84
CA VAL A 283 -19.81 -13.43 -4.19
C VAL A 283 -21.11 -13.62 -4.95
N ARG A 284 -21.14 -13.20 -6.22
CA ARG A 284 -22.28 -13.37 -7.11
C ARG A 284 -22.46 -14.84 -7.46
N SER A 285 -23.67 -15.35 -7.23
CA SER A 285 -24.05 -16.72 -7.61
C SER A 285 -25.43 -16.65 -8.27
N GLY A 286 -25.43 -16.71 -9.60
CA GLY A 286 -26.62 -16.48 -10.44
C GLY A 286 -27.29 -15.14 -10.17
N ARG A 287 -28.56 -15.18 -9.73
CA ARG A 287 -29.36 -13.97 -9.45
C ARG A 287 -29.03 -13.31 -8.11
N GLY A 288 -28.37 -14.00 -7.19
CA GLY A 288 -28.12 -13.54 -5.82
C GLY A 288 -26.66 -13.24 -5.50
N LEU A 289 -26.44 -12.67 -4.32
CA LEU A 289 -25.14 -12.59 -3.65
C LEU A 289 -25.12 -13.62 -2.52
N LYS A 290 -24.06 -14.42 -2.44
CA LYS A 290 -23.81 -15.37 -1.35
C LYS A 290 -22.72 -14.82 -0.44
N LEU A 291 -23.00 -14.72 0.85
CA LEU A 291 -21.98 -14.41 1.85
C LEU A 291 -21.16 -15.68 2.14
N ASN A 292 -19.85 -15.58 1.93
CA ASN A 292 -18.87 -16.59 2.31
C ASN A 292 -17.92 -16.00 3.36
N ARG A 293 -17.35 -16.86 4.19
CA ARG A 293 -16.32 -16.51 5.17
C ARG A 293 -15.04 -17.26 4.81
N ILE A 294 -13.99 -16.52 4.45
CA ILE A 294 -12.66 -17.09 4.22
C ILE A 294 -11.94 -17.32 5.56
N LYS A 295 -11.05 -18.32 5.62
CA LYS A 295 -10.31 -18.72 6.82
C LYS A 295 -9.30 -17.64 7.21
N GLN A 296 -8.52 -17.17 6.23
CA GLN A 296 -7.51 -16.12 6.40
C GLN A 296 -8.12 -14.71 6.44
N ARG A 297 -7.36 -13.75 6.98
CA ARG A 297 -7.71 -12.32 6.95
C ARG A 297 -7.15 -11.67 5.71
N PHE A 298 -7.99 -11.00 4.93
CA PHE A 298 -7.49 -10.04 3.95
C PHE A 298 -7.18 -8.71 4.65
N ALA A 299 -5.98 -8.17 4.46
CA ALA A 299 -5.57 -6.90 5.08
C ALA A 299 -6.15 -5.69 4.30
N GLY A 300 -7.47 -5.56 4.28
CA GLY A 300 -8.20 -4.51 3.57
C GLY A 300 -9.58 -4.98 3.09
N GLY A 301 -10.04 -4.40 1.99
CA GLY A 301 -11.17 -4.87 1.20
C GLY A 301 -10.79 -5.02 -0.27
N PHE A 302 -11.73 -5.49 -1.09
CA PHE A 302 -11.66 -5.38 -2.53
C PHE A 302 -13.06 -5.45 -3.17
N VAL A 303 -13.20 -4.90 -4.37
CA VAL A 303 -14.33 -5.16 -5.28
C VAL A 303 -13.80 -5.82 -6.56
N LEU A 304 -14.51 -6.84 -7.04
CA LEU A 304 -14.35 -7.43 -8.37
C LEU A 304 -15.61 -7.11 -9.19
N PRO A 305 -15.68 -5.92 -9.81
CA PRO A 305 -16.79 -5.55 -10.67
C PRO A 305 -16.51 -6.03 -12.11
N VAL A 306 -17.51 -6.64 -12.76
CA VAL A 306 -17.39 -7.10 -14.16
C VAL A 306 -18.20 -6.20 -15.07
N LEU A 307 -17.60 -5.77 -16.17
CA LEU A 307 -18.21 -4.79 -17.06
C LEU A 307 -19.18 -5.45 -18.06
N LYS A 308 -20.39 -4.90 -18.22
CA LYS A 308 -21.38 -5.41 -19.19
C LYS A 308 -20.97 -5.23 -20.65
N GLN A 309 -20.24 -4.16 -20.95
CA GLN A 309 -19.91 -3.71 -22.31
C GLN A 309 -18.60 -2.90 -22.32
N SER A 310 -17.64 -3.33 -23.12
CA SER A 310 -16.30 -2.74 -23.29
C SER A 310 -16.27 -1.30 -23.83
N ARG A 311 -17.37 -0.77 -24.39
CA ARG A 311 -17.42 0.61 -24.91
C ARG A 311 -17.00 1.63 -23.85
N ASN A 312 -16.03 2.48 -24.21
CA ASN A 312 -15.42 3.52 -23.35
C ASN A 312 -14.73 2.96 -22.08
N LEU A 313 -14.15 1.75 -22.15
CA LEU A 313 -13.54 1.03 -21.04
C LEU A 313 -12.63 1.90 -20.13
N ARG A 314 -11.62 2.58 -20.69
CA ARG A 314 -10.71 3.46 -19.93
C ARG A 314 -11.45 4.46 -19.04
N LYS A 315 -12.46 5.17 -19.58
CA LYS A 315 -13.25 6.15 -18.81
C LYS A 315 -14.04 5.49 -17.68
N LYS A 316 -14.61 4.30 -17.93
CA LYS A 316 -15.36 3.54 -16.94
C LYS A 316 -14.46 3.04 -15.81
N LEU A 317 -13.25 2.55 -16.14
CA LEU A 317 -12.23 2.14 -15.17
C LEU A 317 -11.71 3.31 -14.34
N LEU A 318 -11.44 4.47 -14.94
CA LEU A 318 -11.03 5.68 -14.22
C LEU A 318 -12.09 6.11 -13.20
N LEU A 319 -13.36 6.12 -13.59
CA LEU A 319 -14.46 6.45 -12.67
C LEU A 319 -14.61 5.40 -11.56
N MET A 320 -14.47 4.11 -11.87
CA MET A 320 -14.47 3.02 -10.88
C MET A 320 -13.34 3.18 -9.86
N PHE A 321 -12.09 3.38 -10.28
CA PHE A 321 -10.95 3.57 -9.37
C PHE A 321 -11.02 4.89 -8.59
N LEU A 322 -11.64 5.95 -9.14
CA LEU A 322 -11.92 7.18 -8.40
C LEU A 322 -12.92 6.98 -7.25
N GLY A 323 -13.82 6.00 -7.36
CA GLY A 323 -14.94 5.81 -6.44
C GLY A 323 -14.52 5.64 -4.97
N GLY A 324 -13.51 4.81 -4.68
CA GLY A 324 -13.04 4.58 -3.31
C GLY A 324 -12.44 5.83 -2.67
N PRO A 325 -11.42 6.47 -3.28
CA PRO A 325 -10.91 7.76 -2.82
C PRO A 325 -12.01 8.82 -2.64
N ALA A 326 -12.95 8.94 -3.58
CA ALA A 326 -14.06 9.89 -3.48
C ALA A 326 -14.98 9.61 -2.28
N ALA A 327 -15.29 8.34 -2.00
CA ALA A 327 -16.11 7.95 -0.85
C ALA A 327 -15.39 8.18 0.48
N SER A 328 -14.07 7.91 0.56
CA SER A 328 -13.27 8.26 1.74
C SER A 328 -13.23 9.77 1.98
N LEU A 329 -12.98 10.58 0.94
CA LEU A 329 -13.03 12.04 1.09
C LEU A 329 -14.41 12.54 1.52
N PHE A 330 -15.49 11.95 0.97
CA PHE A 330 -16.85 12.26 1.39
C PHE A 330 -17.13 11.91 2.86
N LEU A 331 -16.68 10.74 3.33
CA LEU A 331 -16.84 10.35 4.74
C LEU A 331 -16.01 11.23 5.69
N PHE A 332 -14.82 11.68 5.27
CA PHE A 332 -14.08 12.72 6.00
C PHE A 332 -14.91 14.01 6.11
N MET A 333 -15.41 14.54 4.98
CA MET A 333 -16.22 15.77 4.98
C MET A 333 -17.50 15.65 5.82
N LEU A 334 -18.18 14.51 5.83
CA LEU A 334 -19.32 14.28 6.72
C LEU A 334 -18.89 14.29 8.20
N GLY A 335 -17.77 13.65 8.53
CA GLY A 335 -17.25 13.59 9.89
C GLY A 335 -16.74 14.93 10.44
N THR A 336 -16.47 15.92 9.57
CA THR A 336 -16.08 17.28 10.00
C THR A 336 -17.26 18.25 10.19
N ILE A 337 -18.46 17.94 9.68
CA ILE A 337 -19.68 18.78 9.87
C ILE A 337 -19.91 19.19 11.35
N PRO A 338 -19.73 18.31 12.35
CA PRO A 338 -19.93 18.69 13.76
C PRO A 338 -19.06 19.86 14.25
N LEU A 339 -17.92 20.15 13.60
CA LEU A 339 -17.07 21.30 13.94
C LEU A 339 -17.77 22.65 13.76
N LEU A 340 -18.84 22.71 12.95
CA LEU A 340 -19.70 23.89 12.83
C LEU A 340 -20.52 24.16 14.11
N ILE A 341 -20.59 23.19 15.03
CA ILE A 341 -21.28 23.29 16.32
C ILE A 341 -20.31 22.84 17.44
N PRO A 342 -19.31 23.65 17.83
CA PRO A 342 -18.26 23.22 18.76
C PRO A 342 -18.78 22.69 20.11
N ASN A 343 -19.92 23.17 20.59
CA ASN A 343 -20.55 22.68 21.83
C ASN A 343 -21.03 21.23 21.71
N LEU A 344 -21.49 20.80 20.52
CA LEU A 344 -21.89 19.41 20.26
C LEU A 344 -20.68 18.48 20.28
N VAL A 345 -19.56 18.93 19.70
CA VAL A 345 -18.29 18.17 19.68
C VAL A 345 -17.67 18.06 21.08
N ARG A 346 -17.77 19.10 21.91
CA ARG A 346 -17.21 19.06 23.28
C ARG A 346 -18.02 18.21 24.25
N SER A 347 -19.35 18.30 24.18
CA SER A 347 -20.26 17.65 25.14
C SER A 347 -20.58 16.19 24.85
N ASN A 348 -20.39 15.72 23.61
CA ASN A 348 -20.79 14.36 23.21
C ASN A 348 -19.58 13.48 22.82
N PRO A 349 -19.24 12.44 23.60
CA PRO A 349 -18.12 11.54 23.31
C PRO A 349 -18.21 10.84 21.95
N GLY A 350 -19.41 10.38 21.57
CA GLY A 350 -19.62 9.71 20.29
C GLY A 350 -19.32 10.63 19.11
N VAL A 351 -19.84 11.86 19.14
CA VAL A 351 -19.55 12.88 18.13
C VAL A 351 -18.06 13.21 18.11
N TRP A 352 -17.42 13.40 19.27
CA TRP A 352 -16.00 13.72 19.33
C TRP A 352 -15.13 12.62 18.72
N PHE A 353 -15.36 11.35 19.07
CA PHE A 353 -14.64 10.23 18.48
C PHE A 353 -14.92 10.11 16.97
N THR A 354 -16.19 10.23 16.52
CA THR A 354 -16.51 10.22 15.09
C THR A 354 -15.76 11.34 14.34
N THR A 355 -15.70 12.55 14.91
CA THR A 355 -14.96 13.67 14.32
C THR A 355 -13.45 13.45 14.35
N LEU A 356 -12.87 12.85 15.40
CA LEU A 356 -11.46 12.47 15.44
C LEU A 356 -11.11 11.45 14.34
N PHE A 357 -11.88 10.38 14.26
CA PHE A 357 -11.62 9.30 13.30
C PHE A 357 -12.04 9.65 11.87
N ALA A 358 -12.80 10.72 11.64
CA ALA A 358 -13.00 11.29 10.30
C ALA A 358 -11.66 11.48 9.55
N ALA A 359 -10.62 11.96 10.24
CA ALA A 359 -9.29 12.15 9.66
C ALA A 359 -8.59 10.85 9.26
N TYR A 360 -9.01 9.69 9.76
CA TYR A 360 -8.58 8.40 9.23
C TYR A 360 -9.02 8.20 7.76
N ASN A 361 -10.19 8.74 7.37
CA ASN A 361 -10.63 8.72 5.98
C ASN A 361 -9.89 9.72 5.10
N LEU A 362 -9.44 10.86 5.66
CA LEU A 362 -8.51 11.75 4.97
C LEU A 362 -7.18 11.03 4.69
N PHE A 363 -6.67 10.26 5.65
CA PHE A 363 -5.50 9.40 5.45
C PHE A 363 -5.74 8.35 4.35
N ILE A 364 -6.86 7.60 4.38
CA ILE A 364 -7.19 6.61 3.33
C ILE A 364 -7.28 7.28 1.95
N PHE A 365 -7.96 8.43 1.86
CA PHE A 365 -8.08 9.22 0.63
C PHE A 365 -6.71 9.61 0.07
N ILE A 366 -5.83 10.21 0.89
CA ILE A 366 -4.49 10.62 0.48
C ILE A 366 -3.66 9.39 0.06
N TYR A 367 -3.65 8.35 0.89
CA TYR A 367 -2.85 7.14 0.66
C TYR A 367 -3.21 6.43 -0.65
N ASN A 368 -4.51 6.25 -0.91
CA ASN A 368 -4.97 5.60 -2.14
C ASN A 368 -4.98 6.51 -3.36
N SER A 369 -4.98 7.85 -3.21
CA SER A 369 -4.87 8.78 -4.34
C SER A 369 -3.44 8.98 -4.84
N LEU A 370 -2.41 8.70 -4.02
CA LEU A 370 -1.01 8.80 -4.43
C LEU A 370 -0.66 7.66 -5.42
N PRO A 371 0.14 7.91 -6.48
CA PRO A 371 0.52 6.87 -7.45
C PRO A 371 1.61 5.93 -6.92
N LEU A 372 1.24 5.03 -6.00
CA LEU A 372 2.14 4.08 -5.33
C LEU A 372 1.95 2.63 -5.82
N LYS A 373 3.06 1.99 -6.24
CA LYS A 373 3.21 0.53 -6.35
C LYS A 373 3.95 0.03 -5.10
N LEU A 374 3.47 -1.06 -4.50
CA LEU A 374 3.82 -1.54 -3.17
C LEU A 374 3.80 -3.08 -3.14
N GLY A 375 4.91 -3.72 -3.54
CA GLY A 375 4.92 -5.16 -3.80
C GLY A 375 4.03 -5.48 -5.01
N TYR A 376 3.18 -6.50 -4.91
CA TYR A 376 2.18 -6.81 -5.93
C TYR A 376 0.98 -5.83 -5.94
N LEU A 377 0.81 -4.98 -4.92
CA LEU A 377 -0.33 -4.05 -4.84
C LEU A 377 -0.04 -2.73 -5.55
N LYS A 378 -1.04 -2.23 -6.29
CA LYS A 378 -1.13 -0.87 -6.80
C LYS A 378 -2.28 -0.16 -6.08
N THR A 379 -2.01 1.04 -5.57
CA THR A 379 -3.04 2.00 -5.13
C THR A 379 -3.93 2.41 -6.30
N ASP A 380 -5.14 2.90 -6.02
CA ASP A 380 -6.07 3.36 -7.07
C ASP A 380 -5.52 4.54 -7.85
N GLY A 381 -4.84 5.46 -7.17
CA GLY A 381 -4.08 6.56 -7.77
C GLY A 381 -3.01 6.06 -8.75
N ARG A 382 -2.36 4.93 -8.45
CA ARG A 382 -1.41 4.31 -9.41
C ARG A 382 -2.14 3.74 -10.61
N ARG A 383 -3.24 2.99 -10.40
CA ARG A 383 -4.06 2.43 -11.49
C ARG A 383 -4.65 3.52 -12.38
N MET A 384 -5.17 4.60 -11.81
CA MET A 384 -5.66 5.76 -12.54
C MET A 384 -4.55 6.46 -13.33
N PHE A 385 -3.38 6.67 -12.70
CA PHE A 385 -2.23 7.27 -13.38
C PHE A 385 -1.77 6.42 -14.59
N ASP A 386 -1.65 5.11 -14.41
CA ASP A 386 -1.24 4.19 -15.49
C ASP A 386 -2.23 4.20 -16.67
N LEU A 387 -3.54 4.23 -16.38
CA LEU A 387 -4.62 4.37 -17.38
C LEU A 387 -4.60 5.74 -18.09
N ILE A 388 -4.41 6.85 -17.37
CA ILE A 388 -4.34 8.21 -17.94
C ILE A 388 -3.14 8.34 -18.88
N GLN A 389 -1.98 7.83 -18.45
CA GLN A 389 -0.75 7.85 -19.25
C GLN A 389 -0.78 6.87 -20.43
N ALA A 390 -1.80 6.00 -20.52
CA ALA A 390 -1.91 4.93 -21.51
C ALA A 390 -0.64 4.06 -21.58
N ASN A 391 0.07 3.92 -20.46
CA ASN A 391 1.33 3.18 -20.39
C ASN A 391 1.07 1.66 -20.43
N PRO A 392 2.10 0.81 -20.60
CA PRO A 392 1.89 -0.64 -20.66
C PRO A 392 1.17 -1.23 -19.42
N ASP A 393 1.35 -0.65 -18.23
CA ASP A 393 0.64 -1.06 -17.00
C ASP A 393 -0.88 -0.78 -17.14
N GLY A 394 -1.25 0.37 -17.69
CA GLY A 394 -2.64 0.78 -17.92
C GLY A 394 -3.30 -0.01 -19.04
N GLN A 395 -2.57 -0.24 -20.14
CA GLN A 395 -3.03 -1.08 -21.26
C GLN A 395 -3.32 -2.52 -20.80
N ARG A 396 -2.46 -3.10 -19.97
CA ARG A 396 -2.71 -4.40 -19.32
C ARG A 396 -4.01 -4.39 -18.52
N VAL A 397 -4.23 -3.38 -17.68
CA VAL A 397 -5.47 -3.28 -16.88
C VAL A 397 -6.69 -3.18 -17.78
N GLU A 398 -6.64 -2.38 -18.85
CA GLU A 398 -7.70 -2.35 -19.87
C GLU A 398 -7.92 -3.73 -20.49
N CYS A 399 -6.88 -4.46 -20.86
CA CYS A 399 -7.01 -5.80 -21.44
C CYS A 399 -7.65 -6.80 -20.46
N LEU A 400 -7.20 -6.85 -19.20
CA LEU A 400 -7.76 -7.75 -18.18
C LEU A 400 -9.24 -7.49 -17.90
N TYR A 401 -9.67 -6.23 -17.86
CA TYR A 401 -11.09 -5.89 -17.72
C TYR A 401 -11.88 -6.06 -19.04
N GLY A 402 -11.22 -5.91 -20.20
CA GLY A 402 -11.78 -6.18 -21.52
C GLY A 402 -12.11 -7.65 -21.73
N PHE A 403 -11.20 -8.55 -21.35
CA PHE A 403 -11.41 -10.00 -21.36
C PHE A 403 -12.62 -10.40 -20.51
N ASN A 404 -12.66 -9.94 -19.25
CA ASN A 404 -13.82 -10.18 -18.37
C ASN A 404 -15.13 -9.62 -18.93
N ALA A 405 -15.09 -8.48 -19.65
CA ALA A 405 -16.26 -7.94 -20.34
C ALA A 405 -16.71 -8.83 -21.52
N ALA A 406 -15.78 -9.36 -22.31
CA ALA A 406 -16.08 -10.29 -23.41
C ALA A 406 -16.74 -11.57 -22.87
N LEU A 407 -16.16 -12.20 -21.84
CA LEU A 407 -16.75 -13.35 -21.15
C LEU A 407 -18.15 -13.04 -20.59
N ARG A 408 -18.35 -11.83 -20.05
CA ARG A 408 -19.66 -11.39 -19.55
C ARG A 408 -20.70 -11.23 -20.65
N GLN A 409 -20.27 -10.83 -21.85
CA GLN A 409 -21.10 -10.70 -23.06
C GLN A 409 -21.42 -12.04 -23.73
N GLY A 410 -20.80 -13.15 -23.30
CA GLY A 410 -21.02 -14.47 -23.88
C GLY A 410 -20.00 -14.87 -24.95
N ILE A 411 -19.00 -14.02 -25.22
CA ILE A 411 -17.85 -14.34 -26.07
C ILE A 411 -17.00 -15.36 -25.31
N ARG A 412 -16.66 -16.49 -25.93
CA ARG A 412 -15.79 -17.52 -25.32
C ARG A 412 -14.34 -17.08 -25.30
N PRO A 413 -13.48 -17.64 -24.41
CA PRO A 413 -12.05 -17.38 -24.42
C PRO A 413 -11.42 -17.48 -25.83
N LYS A 414 -11.69 -18.55 -26.59
CA LYS A 414 -11.12 -18.72 -27.94
C LYS A 414 -11.48 -17.65 -28.96
N ASP A 415 -12.60 -16.95 -28.75
CA ASP A 415 -13.19 -15.97 -29.64
C ASP A 415 -12.89 -14.50 -29.21
N VAL A 416 -12.06 -14.30 -28.18
CA VAL A 416 -11.64 -12.95 -27.74
C VAL A 416 -10.60 -12.35 -28.68
N GLU A 417 -10.69 -11.04 -28.91
CA GLU A 417 -9.74 -10.25 -29.72
C GLU A 417 -8.27 -10.48 -29.30
N PRO A 418 -7.36 -10.90 -30.22
CA PRO A 418 -5.97 -11.21 -29.89
C PRO A 418 -5.20 -10.07 -29.21
N GLU A 419 -5.55 -8.82 -29.52
CA GLU A 419 -4.97 -7.61 -28.93
C GLU A 419 -5.15 -7.57 -27.40
N ILE A 420 -6.26 -8.09 -26.89
CA ILE A 420 -6.52 -8.21 -25.45
C ILE A 420 -5.54 -9.18 -24.80
N ILE A 421 -5.24 -10.29 -25.46
CA ILE A 421 -4.29 -11.30 -24.98
C ILE A 421 -2.88 -10.69 -24.96
N THR A 422 -2.44 -10.13 -26.10
CA THR A 422 -1.13 -9.51 -26.26
C THR A 422 -0.90 -8.37 -25.25
N GLY A 423 -1.89 -7.48 -25.08
CA GLY A 423 -1.81 -6.39 -24.12
C GLY A 423 -1.81 -6.84 -22.65
N SER A 424 -2.44 -7.98 -22.32
CA SER A 424 -2.35 -8.56 -20.98
C SER A 424 -0.93 -9.10 -20.67
N LEU A 425 -0.24 -9.66 -21.66
CA LEU A 425 1.10 -10.26 -21.52
C LEU A 425 2.25 -9.24 -21.59
N ALA A 426 2.03 -8.04 -22.15
CA ALA A 426 3.05 -7.09 -22.60
C ALA A 426 4.22 -6.71 -21.65
N ILE A 427 4.11 -6.89 -20.33
CA ILE A 427 5.20 -6.66 -19.36
C ILE A 427 5.47 -7.94 -18.54
N PRO A 428 6.48 -8.76 -18.87
CA PRO A 428 6.86 -9.88 -18.03
C PRO A 428 7.51 -9.37 -16.74
N GLU A 429 6.74 -9.33 -15.65
CA GLU A 429 7.20 -8.97 -14.30
C GLU A 429 6.53 -9.86 -13.22
N PRO A 430 7.19 -10.13 -12.09
CA PRO A 430 6.61 -10.91 -10.99
C PRO A 430 5.54 -10.10 -10.25
N SER A 431 4.35 -10.00 -10.83
CA SER A 431 3.21 -9.27 -10.27
C SER A 431 1.86 -9.94 -10.52
N SER A 432 0.90 -9.64 -9.64
CA SER A 432 -0.47 -10.16 -9.72
C SER A 432 -1.16 -9.84 -11.06
N ASP A 433 -0.86 -8.68 -11.66
CA ASP A 433 -1.44 -8.28 -12.95
C ASP A 433 -0.85 -9.11 -14.11
N HIS A 434 0.44 -9.46 -14.07
CA HIS A 434 1.05 -10.34 -15.08
C HIS A 434 0.55 -11.77 -14.98
N ILE A 435 0.44 -12.32 -13.77
CA ILE A 435 -0.11 -13.67 -13.52
C ILE A 435 -1.55 -13.75 -14.02
N SER A 436 -2.34 -12.70 -13.81
CA SER A 436 -3.70 -12.62 -14.36
C SER A 436 -3.69 -12.64 -15.90
N GLY A 437 -2.71 -12.01 -16.56
CA GLY A 437 -2.55 -12.07 -18.02
C GLY A 437 -2.12 -13.45 -18.53
N LEU A 438 -1.27 -14.16 -17.78
CA LEU A 438 -0.91 -15.55 -18.10
C LEU A 438 -2.11 -16.49 -17.95
N ILE A 439 -2.97 -16.29 -16.95
CA ILE A 439 -4.23 -17.05 -16.79
C ILE A 439 -5.18 -16.76 -17.98
N VAL A 440 -5.31 -15.51 -18.41
CA VAL A 440 -6.09 -15.17 -19.63
C VAL A 440 -5.53 -15.88 -20.86
N ALA A 441 -4.22 -15.82 -21.09
CA ALA A 441 -3.60 -16.47 -22.25
C ALA A 441 -3.74 -18.00 -22.20
N TYR A 442 -3.63 -18.61 -21.01
CA TYR A 442 -3.94 -20.02 -20.76
C TYR A 442 -5.39 -20.37 -21.12
N GLU A 443 -6.37 -19.61 -20.61
CA GLU A 443 -7.80 -19.87 -20.85
C GLU A 443 -8.14 -19.80 -22.35
N VAL A 444 -7.54 -18.86 -23.09
CA VAL A 444 -7.70 -18.78 -24.55
C VAL A 444 -7.04 -19.95 -25.27
N ALA A 445 -5.76 -20.24 -24.99
CA ALA A 445 -5.03 -21.31 -25.67
C ALA A 445 -5.66 -22.69 -25.41
N LEU A 446 -6.15 -22.93 -24.19
CA LEU A 446 -6.90 -24.14 -23.82
C LEU A 446 -8.20 -24.27 -24.62
N ASP A 447 -8.98 -23.19 -24.75
CA ASP A 447 -10.25 -23.17 -25.49
C ASP A 447 -10.04 -23.27 -27.02
N GLN A 448 -8.85 -22.90 -27.51
CA GLN A 448 -8.39 -23.10 -28.89
C GLN A 448 -7.80 -24.50 -29.14
N GLY A 449 -7.65 -25.35 -28.11
CA GLY A 449 -7.01 -26.67 -28.22
C GLY A 449 -5.48 -26.62 -28.40
N GLN A 450 -4.85 -25.47 -28.17
CA GLN A 450 -3.41 -25.25 -28.27
C GLN A 450 -2.72 -25.65 -26.96
N PHE A 451 -2.78 -26.94 -26.64
CA PHE A 451 -2.38 -27.46 -25.34
C PHE A 451 -0.93 -27.13 -24.95
N ASP A 452 0.02 -27.15 -25.89
CA ASP A 452 1.41 -26.81 -25.59
C ASP A 452 1.55 -25.35 -25.10
N GLN A 453 0.94 -24.39 -25.82
CA GLN A 453 0.96 -22.97 -25.44
C GLN A 453 0.19 -22.70 -24.14
N ALA A 454 -0.94 -23.39 -23.94
CA ALA A 454 -1.66 -23.34 -22.67
C ALA A 454 -0.76 -23.81 -21.50
N GLY A 455 -0.07 -24.93 -21.69
CA GLY A 455 0.91 -25.45 -20.73
C GLY A 455 2.02 -24.47 -20.40
N GLU A 456 2.63 -23.82 -21.41
CA GLU A 456 3.67 -22.81 -21.21
C GLU A 456 3.18 -21.61 -20.37
N HIS A 457 1.99 -21.09 -20.65
CA HIS A 457 1.42 -19.97 -19.88
C HIS A 457 1.06 -20.37 -18.44
N LEU A 458 0.50 -21.57 -18.25
CA LEU A 458 0.15 -22.11 -16.94
C LEU A 458 1.40 -22.38 -16.08
N ASP A 459 2.44 -22.98 -16.66
CA ASP A 459 3.70 -23.24 -15.97
C ASP A 459 4.38 -21.94 -15.52
N GLN A 460 4.40 -20.91 -16.37
CA GLN A 460 4.90 -19.58 -16.00
C GLN A 460 4.07 -18.95 -14.87
N ALA A 461 2.74 -19.08 -14.90
CA ALA A 461 1.88 -18.57 -13.84
C ALA A 461 2.10 -19.30 -12.51
N LEU A 462 2.23 -20.63 -12.54
CA LEU A 462 2.51 -21.48 -11.36
C LEU A 462 3.89 -21.18 -10.76
N GLN A 463 4.91 -20.97 -11.57
CA GLN A 463 6.25 -20.51 -11.12
C GLN A 463 6.18 -19.16 -10.39
N LEU A 464 5.28 -18.27 -10.83
CA LEU A 464 5.06 -16.96 -10.21
C LEU A 464 4.01 -16.96 -9.09
N SER A 465 3.40 -18.10 -8.75
CA SER A 465 2.26 -18.20 -7.82
C SER A 465 2.48 -17.54 -6.44
N ALA A 466 3.72 -17.50 -5.95
CA ALA A 466 4.10 -16.80 -4.71
C ALA A 466 3.88 -15.27 -4.75
N TYR A 467 3.79 -14.67 -5.94
CA TYR A 467 3.46 -13.26 -6.14
C TYR A 467 1.96 -12.99 -6.37
N TYR A 468 1.13 -14.05 -6.42
CA TYR A 468 -0.32 -13.95 -6.53
C TYR A 468 -0.99 -14.07 -5.16
N PRO A 469 -1.95 -13.21 -4.76
CA PRO A 469 -2.54 -13.29 -3.43
C PRO A 469 -3.32 -14.60 -3.22
N GLN A 470 -3.27 -15.19 -2.02
CA GLN A 470 -3.76 -16.55 -1.78
C GLN A 470 -5.20 -16.82 -2.25
N LEU A 471 -6.09 -15.83 -2.08
CA LEU A 471 -7.51 -15.94 -2.48
C LEU A 471 -7.68 -16.14 -4.00
N PHE A 472 -6.81 -15.55 -4.81
CA PHE A 472 -6.79 -15.72 -6.27
C PHE A 472 -5.92 -16.91 -6.69
N ARG A 473 -4.84 -17.19 -5.96
CA ARG A 473 -3.94 -18.35 -6.16
C ARG A 473 -4.70 -19.67 -6.19
N SER A 474 -5.78 -19.79 -5.43
CA SER A 474 -6.61 -21.00 -5.40
C SER A 474 -7.24 -21.36 -6.75
N ARG A 475 -7.58 -20.38 -7.61
CA ARG A 475 -8.03 -20.63 -9.00
C ARG A 475 -6.88 -21.09 -9.89
N LEU A 476 -5.70 -20.47 -9.76
CA LEU A 476 -4.51 -20.86 -10.51
C LEU A 476 -4.08 -22.31 -10.20
N LEU A 477 -4.11 -22.71 -8.92
CA LEU A 477 -3.81 -24.08 -8.48
C LEU A 477 -4.84 -25.09 -9.01
N LEU A 478 -6.11 -24.70 -9.11
CA LEU A 478 -7.17 -25.53 -9.68
C LEU A 478 -6.96 -25.81 -11.17
N GLU A 479 -6.58 -24.79 -11.95
CA GLU A 479 -6.22 -24.98 -13.37
C GLU A 479 -4.96 -25.84 -13.51
N GLY A 480 -3.98 -25.69 -12.60
CA GLY A 480 -2.82 -26.58 -12.46
C GLY A 480 -3.23 -28.05 -12.28
N ALA A 481 -4.12 -28.33 -11.32
CA ALA A 481 -4.64 -29.67 -11.06
C ALA A 481 -5.40 -30.24 -12.26
N TYR A 482 -6.32 -29.48 -12.87
CA TYR A 482 -7.06 -29.91 -14.06
C TYR A 482 -6.13 -30.22 -15.23
N PHE A 483 -5.18 -29.34 -15.54
CA PHE A 483 -4.31 -29.48 -16.71
C PHE A 483 -3.33 -30.65 -16.57
N GLU A 484 -2.77 -30.85 -15.38
CA GLU A 484 -1.93 -32.02 -15.12
C GLU A 484 -2.73 -33.33 -15.15
N ALA A 485 -3.96 -33.36 -14.63
CA ALA A 485 -4.79 -34.57 -14.66
C ALA A 485 -5.28 -34.93 -16.06
N TRP A 486 -5.90 -33.97 -16.77
CA TRP A 486 -6.63 -34.23 -18.02
C TRP A 486 -5.72 -34.18 -19.26
N ILE A 487 -4.86 -33.17 -19.36
CA ILE A 487 -4.07 -32.93 -20.58
C ILE A 487 -2.72 -33.64 -20.52
N ARG A 488 -2.01 -33.56 -19.38
CA ARG A 488 -0.66 -34.15 -19.23
C ARG A 488 -0.67 -35.56 -18.62
N GLN A 489 -1.80 -36.02 -18.08
CA GLN A 489 -1.99 -37.32 -17.42
C GLN A 489 -0.95 -37.62 -16.32
N ARG A 490 -0.68 -36.62 -15.46
CA ARG A 490 0.25 -36.71 -14.31
C ARG A 490 -0.52 -36.69 -12.98
N PRO A 491 -1.07 -37.84 -12.53
CA PRO A 491 -1.94 -37.90 -11.35
C PRO A 491 -1.29 -37.33 -10.09
N GLU A 492 -0.03 -37.68 -9.82
CA GLU A 492 0.69 -37.21 -8.63
C GLU A 492 0.84 -35.67 -8.61
N GLN A 493 1.19 -35.06 -9.75
CA GLN A 493 1.36 -33.61 -9.84
C GLN A 493 0.03 -32.87 -9.79
N ALA A 494 -1.02 -33.44 -10.39
CA ALA A 494 -2.37 -32.92 -10.31
C ALA A 494 -2.90 -32.90 -8.87
N GLN A 495 -2.73 -34.02 -8.15
CA GLN A 495 -3.12 -34.15 -6.74
C GLN A 495 -2.34 -33.16 -5.86
N GLN A 496 -1.02 -33.03 -6.07
CA GLN A 496 -0.19 -32.05 -5.35
C GLN A 496 -0.67 -30.60 -5.52
N TRP A 497 -1.15 -30.21 -6.71
CA TRP A 497 -1.74 -28.88 -6.91
C TRP A 497 -3.11 -28.74 -6.24
N PHE A 498 -3.95 -29.77 -6.30
CA PHE A 498 -5.29 -29.76 -5.71
C PHE A 498 -5.26 -29.67 -4.18
N GLU A 499 -4.36 -30.41 -3.52
CA GLU A 499 -4.20 -30.39 -2.05
C GLU A 499 -3.71 -29.04 -1.50
N GLN A 500 -3.08 -28.21 -2.34
CA GLN A 500 -2.65 -26.86 -1.97
C GLN A 500 -3.80 -25.83 -1.98
N ILE A 501 -4.99 -26.18 -2.48
CA ILE A 501 -6.15 -25.28 -2.56
C ILE A 501 -6.75 -25.06 -1.15
N GLN A 502 -6.56 -23.87 -0.60
CA GLN A 502 -7.03 -23.55 0.75
C GLN A 502 -8.41 -22.86 0.79
N GLU A 503 -8.79 -22.13 -0.27
CA GLU A 503 -9.99 -21.30 -0.33
C GLU A 503 -10.72 -21.44 -1.68
N THR A 504 -12.00 -21.81 -1.67
CA THR A 504 -12.81 -21.97 -2.89
C THR A 504 -13.84 -20.85 -3.08
N ALA A 505 -13.83 -19.81 -2.22
CA ALA A 505 -14.89 -18.80 -2.16
C ALA A 505 -15.08 -18.00 -3.47
N LEU A 506 -14.02 -17.75 -4.25
CA LEU A 506 -14.07 -17.07 -5.55
C LEU A 506 -14.10 -18.03 -6.74
N ILE A 507 -14.10 -19.34 -6.52
CA ILE A 507 -14.06 -20.35 -7.59
C ILE A 507 -15.48 -20.68 -8.02
N GLU A 508 -15.75 -20.61 -9.32
CA GLU A 508 -17.03 -21.01 -9.89
C GLU A 508 -17.25 -22.52 -9.72
N PRO A 509 -18.45 -22.99 -9.30
CA PRO A 509 -18.63 -24.40 -8.96
C PRO A 509 -18.39 -25.36 -10.14
N TYR A 510 -18.61 -24.92 -11.38
CA TYR A 510 -18.34 -25.74 -12.56
C TYR A 510 -16.83 -26.01 -12.74
N SER A 511 -15.94 -25.05 -12.46
CA SER A 511 -14.49 -25.21 -12.62
C SER A 511 -13.93 -26.14 -11.55
N LEU A 512 -14.46 -26.06 -10.31
CA LEU A 512 -14.11 -27.00 -9.25
C LEU A 512 -14.51 -28.44 -9.63
N LEU A 513 -15.75 -28.62 -10.11
CA LEU A 513 -16.27 -29.92 -10.55
C LEU A 513 -15.52 -30.47 -11.78
N ARG A 514 -15.04 -29.60 -12.69
CA ARG A 514 -14.17 -29.96 -13.82
C ARG A 514 -12.83 -30.55 -13.33
N ALA A 515 -12.18 -29.89 -12.38
CA ALA A 515 -10.92 -30.40 -11.82
C ALA A 515 -11.11 -31.70 -11.02
N GLU A 516 -12.17 -31.79 -10.20
CA GLU A 516 -12.52 -33.03 -9.48
C GLU A 516 -12.83 -34.20 -10.44
N ALA A 517 -13.53 -33.95 -11.55
CA ALA A 517 -13.80 -34.96 -12.58
C ALA A 517 -12.53 -35.41 -13.29
N ALA A 518 -11.62 -34.48 -13.63
CA ALA A 518 -10.33 -34.81 -14.22
C ALA A 518 -9.44 -35.65 -13.28
N LEU A 519 -9.38 -35.31 -11.99
CA LEU A 519 -8.66 -36.07 -10.98
C LEU A 519 -9.23 -37.49 -10.82
N ALA A 520 -10.54 -37.62 -10.67
CA ALA A 520 -11.19 -38.94 -10.60
C ALA A 520 -10.88 -39.78 -11.85
N LEU A 521 -10.88 -39.18 -13.04
CA LEU A 521 -10.62 -39.87 -14.30
C LEU A 521 -9.17 -40.38 -14.40
N VAL A 522 -8.17 -39.55 -14.06
CA VAL A 522 -6.76 -39.96 -14.09
C VAL A 522 -6.41 -41.00 -13.02
N HIS A 523 -7.20 -41.10 -11.95
CA HIS A 523 -7.13 -42.18 -10.95
C HIS A 523 -7.95 -43.44 -11.31
N GLY A 524 -8.65 -43.45 -12.44
CA GLY A 524 -9.48 -44.59 -12.88
C GLY A 524 -10.84 -44.71 -12.18
N GLU A 525 -11.26 -43.70 -11.42
CA GLU A 525 -12.54 -43.66 -10.70
C GLU A 525 -13.69 -43.20 -11.61
N LEU A 526 -13.94 -43.95 -12.69
CA LEU A 526 -14.82 -43.56 -13.80
C LEU A 526 -16.23 -43.12 -13.35
N ASN A 527 -16.85 -43.84 -12.42
CA ASN A 527 -18.16 -43.49 -11.87
C ASN A 527 -18.16 -42.13 -11.13
N LEU A 528 -17.06 -41.81 -10.42
CA LEU A 528 -16.91 -40.51 -9.76
C LEU A 528 -16.64 -39.41 -10.78
N ALA A 529 -15.80 -39.68 -11.79
CA ALA A 529 -15.52 -38.74 -12.88
C ALA A 529 -16.80 -38.34 -13.62
N ALA A 530 -17.63 -39.31 -14.01
CA ALA A 530 -18.92 -39.09 -14.65
C ALA A 530 -19.86 -38.26 -13.76
N LEU A 531 -20.04 -38.66 -12.48
CA LEU A 531 -20.88 -37.95 -11.52
C LEU A 531 -20.46 -36.48 -11.33
N LYS A 532 -19.15 -36.23 -11.23
CA LYS A 532 -18.59 -34.87 -11.08
C LYS A 532 -18.77 -34.05 -12.35
N ALA A 533 -18.55 -34.65 -13.52
CA ALA A 533 -18.77 -33.99 -14.81
C ALA A 533 -20.25 -33.61 -15.02
N GLU A 534 -21.20 -34.50 -14.72
CA GLU A 534 -22.64 -34.22 -14.78
C GLU A 534 -23.06 -33.08 -13.83
N GLN A 535 -22.58 -33.11 -12.58
CA GLN A 535 -22.82 -32.02 -11.62
C GLN A 535 -22.26 -30.68 -12.12
N GLY A 536 -21.07 -30.72 -12.74
CA GLY A 536 -20.47 -29.56 -13.40
C GLY A 536 -21.34 -29.01 -14.53
N LEU A 537 -21.82 -29.89 -15.43
CA LEU A 537 -22.68 -29.51 -16.55
C LEU A 537 -23.97 -28.84 -16.09
N VAL A 538 -24.65 -29.41 -15.08
CA VAL A 538 -25.83 -28.80 -14.44
C VAL A 538 -25.49 -27.43 -13.83
N SER A 539 -24.28 -27.24 -13.32
CA SER A 539 -23.80 -25.94 -12.83
C SER A 539 -23.61 -24.92 -13.95
N THR A 540 -23.15 -25.31 -15.15
CA THR A 540 -23.03 -24.42 -16.33
C THR A 540 -24.37 -23.99 -16.94
N GLN A 541 -25.47 -24.65 -16.59
CA GLN A 541 -26.81 -24.38 -17.11
C GLN A 541 -27.62 -23.40 -16.24
N LYS A 542 -27.20 -23.19 -14.99
CA LYS A 542 -27.73 -22.12 -14.13
C LYS A 542 -27.29 -20.77 -14.71
N ASP A 543 -28.00 -19.69 -14.36
CA ASP A 543 -27.65 -18.32 -14.79
C ASP A 543 -26.17 -18.02 -14.46
N SER A 544 -25.26 -18.16 -15.43
CA SER A 544 -23.84 -17.95 -15.21
C SER A 544 -23.53 -16.45 -15.18
N PHE A 545 -22.65 -16.05 -14.27
CA PHE A 545 -22.16 -14.67 -14.23
C PHE A 545 -21.22 -14.37 -15.40
N LEU A 546 -20.47 -15.36 -15.87
CA LEU A 546 -19.60 -15.28 -17.05
C LEU A 546 -20.08 -16.33 -18.07
N PRO A 547 -21.09 -16.02 -18.90
CA PRO A 547 -21.65 -16.98 -19.86
C PRO A 547 -20.63 -17.47 -20.90
N GLY A 548 -19.65 -16.65 -21.29
CA GLY A 548 -18.57 -17.05 -22.20
C GLY A 548 -17.67 -18.13 -21.61
N GLN A 549 -17.29 -17.99 -20.33
CA GLN A 549 -16.53 -19.02 -19.62
C GLN A 549 -17.35 -20.30 -19.44
N ALA A 550 -18.62 -20.18 -19.03
CA ALA A 550 -19.50 -21.32 -18.85
C ALA A 550 -19.79 -22.09 -20.15
N ALA A 551 -19.63 -21.47 -21.32
CA ALA A 551 -19.73 -22.15 -22.62
C ALA A 551 -18.50 -23.01 -22.93
N ALA A 552 -17.28 -22.53 -22.65
CA ALA A 552 -16.04 -23.32 -22.77
C ALA A 552 -16.02 -24.48 -21.75
N GLU A 553 -16.30 -24.18 -20.50
CA GLU A 553 -16.38 -25.15 -19.40
C GLU A 553 -17.35 -26.30 -19.69
N ARG A 554 -18.48 -26.01 -20.36
CA ARG A 554 -19.46 -27.04 -20.76
C ARG A 554 -18.87 -28.04 -21.74
N GLU A 555 -18.07 -27.62 -22.71
CA GLU A 555 -17.42 -28.52 -23.67
C GLU A 555 -16.32 -29.36 -22.99
N TRP A 556 -15.52 -28.76 -22.10
CA TRP A 556 -14.52 -29.50 -21.33
C TRP A 556 -15.14 -30.54 -20.40
N LEU A 557 -16.23 -30.20 -19.71
CA LEU A 557 -17.01 -31.13 -18.88
C LEU A 557 -17.68 -32.24 -19.71
N GLN A 558 -18.16 -31.94 -20.93
CA GLN A 558 -18.68 -32.95 -21.85
C GLN A 558 -17.59 -33.93 -22.30
N ALA A 559 -16.37 -33.45 -22.60
CA ALA A 559 -15.24 -34.30 -22.97
C ALA A 559 -14.84 -35.25 -21.82
N LEU A 560 -14.80 -34.75 -20.58
CA LEU A 560 -14.56 -35.57 -19.38
C LEU A 560 -15.64 -36.64 -19.18
N LEU A 561 -16.92 -36.28 -19.33
CA LEU A 561 -18.05 -37.23 -19.22
C LEU A 561 -18.00 -38.32 -20.30
N GLN A 562 -17.65 -37.94 -21.54
CA GLN A 562 -17.47 -38.90 -22.65
C GLN A 562 -16.31 -39.86 -22.36
N ALA A 563 -15.17 -39.37 -21.91
CA ALA A 563 -14.02 -40.22 -21.59
C ALA A 563 -14.29 -41.16 -20.40
N ALA A 564 -15.03 -40.71 -19.38
CA ALA A 564 -15.46 -41.56 -18.28
C ALA A 564 -16.39 -42.70 -18.75
N ASN A 565 -17.33 -42.40 -19.66
CA ASN A 565 -18.31 -43.37 -20.18
C ASN A 565 -17.78 -44.30 -21.27
N VAL A 566 -16.67 -43.97 -21.93
CA VAL A 566 -16.02 -44.82 -22.96
C VAL A 566 -15.00 -45.78 -22.35
N SER A 567 -14.53 -45.51 -21.13
CA SER A 567 -13.47 -46.29 -20.46
C SER A 567 -13.99 -47.40 -19.55
N GLY A 568 -15.31 -47.54 -19.38
CA GLY A 568 -15.98 -48.52 -18.49
C GLY A 568 -16.98 -49.39 -19.23
#